data_AF-A0A4R3K1H4-F1
#
_entry.id   AF-A0A4R3K1H4-F1
#
_cell.length_a   1.000
_cell.length_b   1.000
_cell.length_c   1.000
_cell.angle_alpha   90.00
_cell.angle_beta   90.00
_cell.angle_gamma   90.00
#
_symmetry.space_group_name_H-M   'P 1'
#
loop_
_entity.id
_entity.type
_entity.pdbx_description
1 polymer ?
#
loop_
_entity_poly.entity_id
_entity_poly.type
_entity_poly.pdbx_seq_one_letter_code
_entity_poly.pdbx_strand_id
1 'polypeptide(L)'
;MKNELQPLRLFSPLFPHIYRKSEWGDLDNYREDLSAGEVLKYEDKILALIQKEKLPSEGERGLAVYLDDDLIRKVHSINPSVEEWNGELWGVTEVQTQGALSASELAELTEWLSSQFSDGWGEGLEQREIKVDDGELYVSFWDSSDRFFIRPEDELKGSQSYGFGMTMGGMR
;
A
#
# COMPACT_ATOMS: atom_id res chain seq x y z
N MET A 1 2.96 -0.43 -33.47
CA MET A 1 2.00 0.02 -32.45
C MET A 1 2.82 0.68 -31.34
N LYS A 2 2.47 1.89 -30.91
CA LYS A 2 3.08 2.45 -29.70
C LYS A 2 2.53 1.60 -28.54
N ASN A 3 3.39 0.93 -27.79
CA ASN A 3 2.97 0.31 -26.54
C ASN A 3 2.64 1.46 -25.58
N GLU A 4 1.37 1.82 -25.49
CA GLU A 4 0.89 2.79 -24.51
C GLU A 4 0.94 2.14 -23.13
N LEU A 5 1.60 2.83 -22.20
CA LEU A 5 1.59 2.44 -20.80
C LEU A 5 0.17 2.60 -20.24
N GLN A 6 -0.29 1.60 -19.52
CA GLN A 6 -1.57 1.60 -18.83
C GLN A 6 -1.32 1.68 -17.32
N PRO A 7 -1.96 2.62 -16.61
CA PRO A 7 -1.90 2.66 -15.16
C PRO A 7 -2.73 1.51 -14.58
N LEU A 8 -2.17 0.84 -13.57
CA LEU A 8 -2.85 -0.13 -12.70
C LEU A 8 -2.57 0.29 -11.26
N ARG A 9 -3.62 0.54 -10.49
CA ARG A 9 -3.51 0.85 -9.06
C ARG A 9 -3.96 -0.36 -8.24
N LEU A 10 -3.10 -0.78 -7.33
CA LEU A 10 -3.36 -1.90 -6.43
C LEU A 10 -3.42 -1.37 -5.00
N PHE A 11 -4.46 -1.75 -4.28
CA PHE A 11 -4.70 -1.35 -2.90
C PHE A 11 -4.44 -2.53 -1.96
N SER A 12 -3.87 -2.21 -0.80
CA SER A 12 -3.58 -3.15 0.29
C SER A 12 -3.81 -2.48 1.65
N PRO A 13 -4.27 -3.22 2.67
CA PRO A 13 -4.39 -2.68 4.01
C PRO A 13 -3.00 -2.41 4.61
N LEU A 14 -2.95 -1.46 5.56
CA LEU A 14 -1.76 -1.15 6.35
C LEU A 14 -1.91 -1.68 7.77
N PHE A 15 -0.79 -1.98 8.41
CA PHE A 15 -0.73 -2.48 9.78
C PHE A 15 0.16 -1.58 10.64
N PRO A 16 -0.33 -0.38 10.97
CA PRO A 16 0.43 0.57 11.76
C PRO A 16 0.42 0.19 13.25
N HIS A 17 1.54 0.46 13.91
CA HIS A 17 1.64 0.38 15.36
C HIS A 17 2.52 1.49 15.92
N ILE A 18 2.31 1.84 17.18
CA ILE A 18 3.03 2.92 17.86
C ILE A 18 3.58 2.44 19.20
N TYR A 19 4.79 2.89 19.51
CA TYR A 19 5.35 2.87 20.86
C TYR A 19 5.21 4.27 21.44
N ARG A 20 4.38 4.41 22.47
CA ARG A 20 4.07 5.74 23.02
C ARG A 20 5.17 6.25 23.93
N LYS A 21 5.32 7.57 24.01
CA LYS A 21 6.13 8.20 25.05
C LYS A 21 5.37 8.20 26.37
N SER A 22 6.07 7.82 27.43
CA SER A 22 5.62 7.99 28.80
C SER A 22 5.61 9.47 29.21
N GLU A 23 5.01 9.77 30.36
CA GLU A 23 5.05 11.11 30.98
C GLU A 23 6.47 11.61 31.31
N TRP A 24 7.46 10.70 31.32
CA TRP A 24 8.88 10.98 31.55
C TRP A 24 9.67 11.14 30.26
N GLY A 25 9.04 10.97 29.09
CA GLY A 25 9.63 11.14 27.77
C GLY A 25 10.29 9.89 27.17
N ASP A 26 10.44 8.83 27.97
CA ASP A 26 10.93 7.53 27.50
C ASP A 26 9.84 6.78 26.71
N LEU A 27 10.25 6.00 25.71
CA LEU A 27 9.34 5.11 24.97
C LEU A 27 8.87 3.97 25.86
N ASP A 28 7.57 3.74 25.86
CA ASP A 28 6.97 2.52 26.39
C ASP A 28 7.38 1.34 25.51
N ASN A 29 7.62 0.19 26.14
CA ASN A 29 7.94 -1.05 25.44
C ASN A 29 6.67 -1.76 24.93
N TYR A 30 5.48 -1.23 25.25
CA TYR A 30 4.22 -1.78 24.76
C TYR A 30 3.91 -1.28 23.35
N ARG A 31 3.84 -2.22 22.41
CA ARG A 31 3.31 -2.00 21.07
C ARG A 31 1.81 -1.82 21.13
N GLU A 32 1.31 -0.71 20.61
CA GLU A 32 -0.11 -0.50 20.38
C GLU A 32 -0.41 -0.45 18.87
N ASP A 33 -1.31 -1.31 18.41
CA ASP A 33 -1.80 -1.27 17.04
C ASP A 33 -2.77 -0.10 16.85
N LEU A 34 -2.65 0.60 15.72
CA LEU A 34 -3.55 1.68 15.34
C LEU A 34 -4.51 1.19 14.24
N SER A 35 -5.71 1.74 14.21
CA SER A 35 -6.61 1.53 13.07
C SER A 35 -6.16 2.34 11.84
N ALA A 36 -6.65 1.92 10.66
CA ALA A 36 -6.39 2.62 9.40
C ALA A 36 -6.91 4.07 9.40
N GLY A 37 -7.97 4.37 10.16
CA GLY A 37 -8.48 5.74 10.34
C GLY A 37 -7.64 6.58 11.30
N GLU A 38 -7.08 5.97 12.35
CA GLU A 38 -6.22 6.69 13.31
C GLU A 38 -4.87 7.09 12.71
N VAL A 39 -4.32 6.25 11.82
CA VAL A 39 -3.03 6.52 11.17
C VAL A 39 -3.15 7.57 10.07
N LEU A 40 -4.35 7.87 9.59
CA LEU A 40 -4.61 8.81 8.49
C LEU A 40 -3.99 10.19 8.74
N LYS A 41 -4.01 10.70 9.98
CA LYS A 41 -3.36 11.99 10.34
C LYS A 41 -1.85 12.02 10.13
N TYR A 42 -1.22 10.88 9.88
CA TYR A 42 0.22 10.73 9.63
C TYR A 42 0.56 10.43 8.17
N GLU A 43 -0.41 10.50 7.25
CA GLU A 43 -0.23 10.24 5.81
C GLU A 43 1.01 10.92 5.23
N ASP A 44 1.16 12.24 5.43
CA ASP A 44 2.31 13.00 4.93
C ASP A 44 3.66 12.47 5.44
N LYS A 45 3.71 12.02 6.70
CA LYS A 45 4.93 11.48 7.30
C LYS A 45 5.24 10.09 6.74
N ILE A 46 4.22 9.29 6.49
CA ILE A 46 4.35 7.95 5.90
C ILE A 46 4.81 8.07 4.44
N LEU A 47 4.20 8.98 3.67
CA LEU A 47 4.65 9.32 2.32
C LEU A 47 6.11 9.78 2.32
N ALA A 48 6.51 10.65 3.26
CA ALA A 48 7.90 11.08 3.37
C ALA A 48 8.86 9.92 3.67
N LEU A 49 8.46 8.94 4.49
CA LEU A 49 9.25 7.74 4.74
C LEU A 49 9.40 6.89 3.47
N ILE A 50 8.30 6.63 2.75
CA ILE A 50 8.30 5.89 1.48
C ILE A 50 9.26 6.55 0.48
N GLN A 51 9.21 7.88 0.36
CA GLN A 51 10.10 8.61 -0.54
C GLN A 51 11.57 8.58 -0.12
N LYS A 52 11.84 8.44 1.18
CA LYS A 52 13.20 8.25 1.71
C LYS A 52 13.74 6.85 1.45
N GLU A 53 12.87 5.84 1.40
CA GLU A 53 13.24 4.46 1.06
C GLU A 53 13.65 4.29 -0.39
N LYS A 54 13.13 5.14 -1.28
CA LYS A 54 13.44 5.08 -2.70
C LYS A 54 14.93 5.29 -2.97
N LEU A 55 15.56 4.31 -3.62
CA LEU A 55 16.97 4.38 -3.98
C LEU A 55 17.17 5.15 -5.29
N PRO A 56 18.23 5.97 -5.41
CA PRO A 56 18.52 6.68 -6.67
C PRO A 56 18.67 5.75 -7.88
N SER A 57 19.12 4.51 -7.68
CA SER A 57 19.26 3.48 -8.72
C SER A 57 17.93 2.96 -9.26
N GLU A 58 16.84 3.05 -8.49
CA GLU A 58 15.50 2.62 -8.90
C GLU A 58 14.88 3.61 -9.90
N GLY A 59 15.23 4.89 -9.81
CA GLY A 59 14.74 5.94 -10.71
C GLY A 59 13.21 5.93 -10.86
N GLU A 60 12.71 6.07 -12.08
CA GLU A 60 11.28 6.03 -12.37
C GLU A 60 10.69 4.61 -12.37
N ARG A 61 11.53 3.59 -12.55
CA ARG A 61 11.13 2.17 -12.53
C ARG A 61 10.64 1.75 -11.14
N GLY A 62 11.16 2.37 -10.07
CA GLY A 62 10.84 1.99 -8.70
C GLY A 62 11.23 0.54 -8.44
N LEU A 63 10.40 -0.20 -7.71
CA LEU A 63 10.66 -1.61 -7.38
C LEU A 63 10.69 -2.52 -8.62
N ALA A 64 10.20 -2.06 -9.78
CA ALA A 64 10.26 -2.84 -11.01
C ALA A 64 11.69 -3.14 -11.49
N VAL A 65 12.73 -2.51 -10.93
CA VAL A 65 14.13 -2.87 -11.20
C VAL A 65 14.52 -4.24 -10.63
N TYR A 66 13.74 -4.75 -9.68
CA TYR A 66 13.98 -6.03 -9.00
C TYR A 66 13.19 -7.20 -9.59
N LEU A 67 12.41 -6.96 -10.66
CA LEU A 67 11.76 -8.04 -11.42
C LEU A 67 12.80 -8.82 -12.22
N ASP A 68 12.75 -10.14 -12.15
CA ASP A 68 13.64 -11.07 -12.84
C ASP A 68 12.93 -11.92 -13.92
N ASP A 69 11.60 -12.03 -13.83
CA ASP A 69 10.78 -12.89 -14.69
C ASP A 69 10.10 -12.16 -15.87
N ASP A 70 9.20 -12.86 -16.59
CA ASP A 70 8.46 -12.34 -17.75
C ASP A 70 7.70 -11.04 -17.46
N LEU A 71 7.33 -10.82 -16.19
CA LEU A 71 6.77 -9.55 -15.72
C LEU A 71 7.65 -8.34 -16.06
N ILE A 72 8.98 -8.46 -16.12
CA ILE A 72 9.87 -7.33 -16.45
C ILE A 72 9.58 -6.72 -17.83
N ARG A 73 9.09 -7.55 -18.77
CA ARG A 73 8.77 -7.12 -20.14
C ARG A 73 7.46 -6.34 -20.21
N LYS A 74 6.53 -6.65 -19.30
CA LYS A 74 5.20 -6.03 -19.24
C LYS A 74 5.14 -4.88 -18.25
N VAL A 75 5.83 -4.97 -17.13
CA VAL A 75 5.78 -3.96 -16.06
C VAL A 75 6.88 -2.93 -16.29
N HIS A 76 6.46 -1.70 -16.54
CA HIS A 76 7.34 -0.56 -16.70
C HIS A 76 7.79 0.02 -15.36
N SER A 77 6.88 0.22 -14.40
CA SER A 77 7.26 0.74 -13.08
C SER A 77 6.35 0.21 -11.98
N ILE A 78 6.86 0.17 -10.75
CA ILE A 78 6.15 -0.20 -9.53
C ILE A 78 6.58 0.80 -8.46
N ASN A 79 5.65 1.64 -8.00
CA ASN A 79 5.92 2.63 -6.94
C ASN A 79 4.87 2.47 -5.82
N PRO A 80 5.27 1.93 -4.66
CA PRO A 80 4.43 1.97 -3.47
C PRO A 80 4.22 3.40 -2.97
N SER A 81 3.06 3.64 -2.36
CA SER A 81 2.60 4.90 -1.79
C SER A 81 1.49 4.62 -0.77
N VAL A 82 0.89 5.67 -0.22
CA VAL A 82 -0.35 5.60 0.56
C VAL A 82 -1.38 6.62 0.06
N GLU A 83 -2.67 6.36 0.28
CA GLU A 83 -3.78 7.27 -0.05
C GLU A 83 -4.94 7.10 0.93
N GLU A 84 -5.62 8.20 1.27
CA GLU A 84 -6.91 8.18 1.96
C GLU A 84 -8.02 7.64 1.05
N TRP A 85 -8.73 6.61 1.53
CA TRP A 85 -9.97 6.19 0.92
C TRP A 85 -11.00 5.75 1.97
N ASN A 86 -12.16 6.42 1.93
CA ASN A 86 -13.30 6.13 2.80
C ASN A 86 -12.96 6.31 4.30
N GLY A 87 -12.15 7.31 4.63
CA GLY A 87 -11.75 7.62 6.01
C GLY A 87 -10.69 6.68 6.60
N GLU A 88 -10.09 5.83 5.77
CA GLU A 88 -9.02 4.91 6.14
C GLU A 88 -7.81 5.16 5.25
N LEU A 89 -6.60 5.02 5.80
CA LEU A 89 -5.36 5.07 5.02
C LEU A 89 -5.04 3.70 4.42
N TRP A 90 -4.81 3.67 3.11
CA TRP A 90 -4.49 2.46 2.36
C TRP A 90 -3.07 2.51 1.79
N GLY A 91 -2.42 1.36 1.72
CA GLY A 91 -1.24 1.19 0.88
C GLY A 91 -1.68 1.13 -0.58
N VAL A 92 -1.08 1.96 -1.44
CA VAL A 92 -1.38 1.99 -2.87
C VAL A 92 -0.11 1.77 -3.66
N THR A 93 -0.11 0.76 -4.51
CA THR A 93 0.99 0.50 -5.46
C THR A 93 0.57 0.96 -6.84
N GLU A 94 1.26 1.98 -7.34
CA GLU A 94 1.10 2.47 -8.70
C GLU A 94 1.99 1.68 -9.64
N VAL A 95 1.36 0.93 -10.54
CA VAL A 95 2.02 0.10 -11.54
C VAL A 95 1.76 0.69 -12.93
N GLN A 96 2.79 0.78 -13.76
CA GLN A 96 2.64 1.08 -15.18
C GLN A 96 2.93 -0.19 -15.99
N THR A 97 2.00 -0.61 -16.84
CA THR A 97 2.12 -1.84 -17.64
C THR A 97 2.04 -1.59 -19.14
N GLN A 98 2.68 -2.43 -19.94
CA GLN A 98 2.56 -2.45 -21.40
C GLN A 98 1.28 -3.21 -21.78
N GLY A 99 0.17 -2.49 -21.88
CA GLY A 99 -1.16 -3.07 -22.05
C GLY A 99 -1.71 -3.73 -20.79
N ALA A 100 -2.88 -4.34 -20.90
CA ALA A 100 -3.54 -5.01 -19.79
C ALA A 100 -2.82 -6.31 -19.41
N LEU A 101 -2.73 -6.57 -18.10
CA LEU A 101 -2.32 -7.87 -17.58
C LEU A 101 -3.46 -8.87 -17.71
N SER A 102 -3.12 -10.11 -18.06
CA SER A 102 -4.05 -11.23 -17.89
C SER A 102 -4.25 -11.55 -16.41
N ALA A 103 -5.27 -12.34 -16.07
CA ALA A 103 -5.53 -12.73 -14.69
C ALA A 103 -4.34 -13.47 -14.04
N SER A 104 -3.64 -14.32 -14.81
CA SER A 104 -2.45 -15.03 -14.33
C SER A 104 -1.28 -14.09 -14.07
N GLU A 105 -1.05 -13.11 -14.95
CA GLU A 105 0.03 -12.12 -14.77
C GLU A 105 -0.25 -11.15 -13.63
N LEU A 106 -1.52 -10.80 -13.42
CA LEU A 106 -1.93 -10.02 -12.25
C LEU A 106 -1.70 -10.81 -10.96
N ALA A 107 -2.04 -12.09 -10.93
CA ALA A 107 -1.80 -12.95 -9.77
C ALA A 107 -0.30 -13.05 -9.46
N GLU A 108 0.54 -13.32 -10.47
CA GLU A 108 2.00 -13.35 -10.34
C GLU A 108 2.55 -12.02 -9.80
N LEU A 109 2.06 -10.88 -10.33
CA LEU A 109 2.45 -9.56 -9.84
C LEU A 109 2.06 -9.35 -8.37
N THR A 110 0.85 -9.74 -7.97
CA THR A 110 0.40 -9.60 -6.58
C THR A 110 1.15 -10.52 -5.61
N GLU A 111 1.51 -11.73 -6.03
CA GLU A 111 2.34 -12.64 -5.23
C GLU A 111 3.76 -12.08 -5.04
N TRP A 112 4.33 -11.53 -6.12
CA TRP A 112 5.63 -10.86 -6.06
C TRP A 112 5.59 -9.63 -5.15
N LEU A 113 4.55 -8.79 -5.26
CA LEU A 113 4.36 -7.63 -4.39
C LEU A 113 4.19 -8.03 -2.92
N SER A 114 3.41 -9.07 -2.63
CA SER A 114 3.28 -9.60 -1.27
C SER A 114 4.64 -10.00 -0.70
N SER A 115 5.50 -10.62 -1.51
CA SER A 115 6.85 -11.00 -1.08
C SER A 115 7.72 -9.77 -0.81
N GLN A 116 7.62 -8.74 -1.66
CA GLN A 116 8.32 -7.47 -1.42
C GLN A 116 7.82 -6.74 -0.17
N PHE A 117 6.54 -6.84 0.15
CA PHE A 117 5.96 -6.21 1.34
C PHE A 117 6.29 -6.96 2.64
N SER A 118 6.45 -8.29 2.58
CA SER A 118 6.83 -9.11 3.74
C SER A 118 8.32 -9.02 4.06
N ASP A 119 9.18 -9.36 3.09
CA ASP A 119 10.61 -9.68 3.34
C ASP A 119 11.56 -8.79 2.53
N GLY A 120 11.02 -7.90 1.69
CA GLY A 120 11.79 -7.03 0.80
C GLY A 120 11.73 -5.57 1.25
N TRP A 121 11.27 -4.73 0.33
CA TRP A 121 11.08 -3.30 0.58
C TRP A 121 10.24 -3.00 1.84
N GLY A 122 9.17 -3.76 2.08
CA GLY A 122 8.26 -3.53 3.21
C GLY A 122 8.90 -3.81 4.57
N GLU A 123 9.72 -4.86 4.69
CA GLU A 123 10.47 -5.15 5.92
C GLU A 123 11.42 -3.98 6.25
N GLY A 124 12.13 -3.48 5.25
CA GLY A 124 13.03 -2.35 5.41
C GLY A 124 12.28 -1.09 5.88
N LEU A 125 11.10 -0.82 5.31
CA LEU A 125 10.28 0.31 5.72
C LEU A 125 9.78 0.16 7.17
N GLU A 126 9.29 -1.02 7.54
CA GLU A 126 8.77 -1.28 8.89
C GLU A 126 9.83 -1.11 9.99
N GLN A 127 11.12 -1.32 9.68
CA GLN A 127 12.20 -1.13 10.66
C GLN A 127 12.50 0.34 10.99
N ARG A 128 11.88 1.31 10.29
CA ARG A 128 12.20 2.73 10.42
C ARG A 128 11.11 3.49 11.16
N GLU A 129 11.49 4.10 12.28
CA GLU A 129 10.56 4.87 13.10
C GLU A 129 10.16 6.18 12.43
N ILE A 130 8.87 6.48 12.51
CA ILE A 130 8.30 7.79 12.21
C ILE A 130 8.09 8.50 13.55
N LYS A 131 8.90 9.53 13.81
CA LYS A 131 8.76 10.33 15.03
C LYS A 131 7.49 11.18 14.97
N VAL A 132 6.61 10.92 15.94
CA VAL A 132 5.38 11.67 16.19
C VAL A 132 5.41 12.24 17.61
N ASP A 133 4.49 13.15 17.90
CA ASP A 133 4.45 13.81 19.20
C ASP A 133 4.23 12.77 20.32
N ASP A 134 3.28 11.85 20.07
CA ASP A 134 2.86 10.82 21.02
C ASP A 134 3.83 9.62 21.14
N GLY A 135 4.89 9.53 20.31
CA GLY A 135 5.70 8.31 20.25
C GLY A 135 6.48 8.09 18.96
N GLU A 136 6.75 6.81 18.70
CA GLU A 136 7.38 6.30 17.48
C GLU A 136 6.40 5.39 16.75
N LEU A 137 5.97 5.83 15.57
CA LEU A 137 5.05 5.12 14.68
C LEU A 137 5.84 4.25 13.71
N TYR A 138 5.36 3.04 13.51
CA TYR A 138 5.85 2.09 12.52
C TYR A 138 4.68 1.64 11.65
N VAL A 139 4.94 1.41 10.36
CA VAL A 139 3.90 1.04 9.39
C VAL A 139 4.38 -0.18 8.61
N SER A 140 3.61 -1.26 8.69
CA SER A 140 3.82 -2.43 7.84
C SER A 140 2.84 -2.44 6.67
N PHE A 141 3.34 -2.82 5.50
CA PHE A 141 2.55 -3.05 4.29
C PHE A 141 2.11 -4.51 4.15
N TRP A 142 2.39 -5.34 5.16
CA TRP A 142 2.10 -6.77 5.15
C TRP A 142 1.68 -7.26 6.54
N ASP A 143 0.89 -8.33 6.58
CA ASP A 143 0.57 -9.06 7.81
C ASP A 143 0.36 -10.53 7.46
N SER A 144 0.75 -11.42 8.37
CA SER A 144 0.60 -12.87 8.17
C SER A 144 -0.84 -13.38 8.32
N SER A 145 -1.78 -12.51 8.70
CA SER A 145 -3.19 -12.86 8.89
C SER A 145 -4.00 -12.79 7.60
N ASP A 146 -5.19 -13.41 7.61
CA ASP A 146 -6.15 -13.38 6.50
C ASP A 146 -6.71 -11.97 6.19
N ARG A 147 -6.30 -10.94 6.94
CA ARG A 147 -6.67 -9.54 6.67
C ARG A 147 -5.88 -8.93 5.52
N PHE A 148 -4.68 -9.44 5.24
CA PHE A 148 -3.84 -8.91 4.17
C PHE A 148 -4.34 -9.37 2.79
N PHE A 149 -4.41 -8.43 1.86
CA PHE A 149 -4.70 -8.70 0.45
C PHE A 149 -4.15 -7.57 -0.41
N ILE A 150 -4.00 -7.83 -1.70
CA ILE A 150 -3.72 -6.82 -2.72
C ILE A 150 -4.82 -6.92 -3.77
N ARG A 151 -5.51 -5.82 -4.06
CA ARG A 151 -6.62 -5.80 -5.04
C ARG A 151 -6.55 -4.61 -5.99
N PRO A 152 -7.00 -4.75 -7.25
CA PRO A 152 -7.20 -3.61 -8.14
C PRO A 152 -8.16 -2.58 -7.53
N GLU A 153 -7.88 -1.30 -7.78
CA GLU A 153 -8.71 -0.18 -7.34
C GLU A 153 -10.18 -0.35 -7.74
N ASP A 154 -10.45 -0.75 -8.98
CA ASP A 154 -11.82 -0.93 -9.49
C ASP A 154 -12.57 -2.04 -8.74
N GLU A 155 -11.88 -3.09 -8.29
CA GLU A 155 -12.49 -4.15 -7.49
C GLU A 155 -12.82 -3.65 -6.09
N LEU A 156 -11.88 -2.93 -5.46
CA LEU A 156 -12.06 -2.40 -4.11
C LEU A 156 -13.15 -1.31 -4.06
N LYS A 157 -13.05 -0.31 -4.94
CA LYS A 157 -13.95 0.85 -4.98
C LYS A 157 -15.28 0.53 -5.70
N GLY A 158 -15.26 -0.32 -6.72
CA GLY A 158 -16.47 -0.74 -7.44
C GLY A 158 -17.43 -1.56 -6.58
N SER A 159 -16.91 -2.31 -5.61
CA SER A 159 -17.72 -3.03 -4.62
C SER A 159 -18.60 -2.11 -3.75
N GLN A 160 -18.23 -0.84 -3.59
CA GLN A 160 -19.02 0.14 -2.83
C GLN A 160 -20.07 0.88 -3.68
N SER A 161 -19.95 0.88 -5.02
CA SER A 161 -20.95 1.51 -5.91
C SER A 161 -22.32 0.83 -5.89
N TYR A 162 -22.41 -0.41 -5.39
CA TYR A 162 -23.66 -1.14 -5.20
C TYR A 162 -24.33 -0.90 -3.83
N GLY A 163 -23.75 -0.09 -2.93
CA GLY A 163 -24.26 0.15 -1.57
C GLY A 163 -25.15 1.41 -1.40
N PHE A 164 -25.18 2.32 -2.36
CA PHE A 164 -25.93 3.57 -2.29
C PHE A 164 -26.73 3.80 -3.58
N GLY A 165 -27.84 3.06 -3.78
CA GLY A 165 -28.63 3.27 -4.99
C GLY A 165 -29.75 2.30 -5.32
N MET A 166 -30.48 1.73 -4.35
CA MET A 166 -31.77 1.10 -4.63
C MET A 166 -32.84 1.57 -3.64
N THR A 167 -33.31 2.81 -3.82
CA THR A 167 -34.69 3.13 -3.43
C THR A 167 -35.59 2.46 -4.48
N MET A 168 -36.01 1.23 -4.18
CA MET A 168 -37.08 0.58 -4.94
C MET A 168 -38.37 1.34 -4.67
N GLY A 169 -38.88 1.99 -5.72
CA GLY A 169 -40.15 2.70 -5.70
C GLY A 169 -41.29 1.79 -5.25
N GLY A 170 -41.88 2.14 -4.11
CA GLY A 170 -43.16 1.60 -3.68
C GLY A 170 -44.28 2.37 -4.37
N MET A 171 -44.88 1.74 -5.38
CA MET A 171 -46.19 2.11 -5.91
C MET A 171 -47.24 2.11 -4.78
N ARG A 172 -47.95 3.22 -4.60
CA ARG A 172 -49.42 3.26 -4.48
C ARG A 172 -49.95 4.60 -4.98
#